data_AF-E6TR82-F1
#
_entry.id   AF-E6TR82-F1
#
_cell.length_a   1.000
_cell.length_b   1.000
_cell.length_c   1.000
_cell.angle_alpha   90.00
_cell.angle_beta   90.00
_cell.angle_gamma   90.00
#
_symmetry.space_group_name_H-M   'P 1'
#
loop_
_entity.id
_entity.type
_entity.pdbx_description
1 polymer ?
#
loop_
_entity_poly.entity_id
_entity_poly.type
_entity_poly.pdbx_seq_one_letter_code
_entity_poly.pdbx_strand_id
1 'polypeptide(L)'
;MAKYRRKPIIVDAVKITREMTINSSKGTLKGEPGDYLVTELNGEQYPCSAKEFENNYVPTKSWIDVKGVIKRSFKKLKIKTKEIVAKS
;
A
#
# COMPACT_ATOMS: atom_id res chain seq x y z
N MET A 1 13.32 -0.43 -33.47
CA MET A 1 13.45 0.34 -32.20
C MET A 1 12.82 -0.46 -31.07
N ALA A 2 13.40 -0.41 -29.86
CA ALA A 2 12.86 -1.09 -28.69
C ALA A 2 11.65 -0.32 -28.11
N LYS A 3 10.60 -1.05 -27.70
CA LYS A 3 9.39 -0.49 -27.08
C LYS A 3 9.38 -0.85 -25.59
N TYR A 4 9.01 0.10 -24.73
CA TYR A 4 8.97 -0.08 -23.28
C TYR A 4 7.63 0.41 -22.71
N ARG A 5 7.24 -0.12 -21.53
CA ARG A 5 6.06 0.30 -20.77
C ARG A 5 6.45 0.69 -19.34
N ARG A 6 5.75 1.65 -18.74
CA ARG A 6 5.92 2.00 -17.32
C ARG A 6 5.47 0.84 -16.43
N LYS A 7 6.09 0.71 -15.26
CA LYS A 7 5.63 -0.19 -14.21
C LYS A 7 4.32 0.37 -13.61
N PRO A 8 3.30 -0.48 -13.36
CA PRO A 8 2.11 -0.07 -12.62
C PRO A 8 2.51 0.27 -11.18
N ILE A 9 1.94 1.35 -10.65
CA ILE A 9 2.23 1.87 -9.31
C ILE A 9 0.98 1.65 -8.45
N ILE A 10 1.15 1.06 -7.27
CA ILE A 10 0.11 0.93 -6.26
C ILE A 10 0.45 1.90 -5.13
N VAL A 11 -0.52 2.71 -4.73
CA VAL A 11 -0.40 3.72 -3.69
C VAL A 11 -1.57 3.61 -2.72
N ASP A 12 -1.35 4.05 -1.48
CA ASP A 12 -2.44 4.30 -0.55
C ASP A 12 -2.90 5.73 -0.69
N ALA A 13 -4.21 5.98 -0.61
CA ALA A 13 -4.74 7.33 -0.73
C ALA A 13 -5.93 7.55 0.20
N VAL A 14 -5.98 8.71 0.83
CA VAL A 14 -7.08 9.11 1.72
C VAL A 14 -7.61 10.47 1.27
N LYS A 15 -8.94 10.62 1.21
CA LYS A 15 -9.56 11.89 0.86
C LYS A 15 -9.40 12.89 2.00
N ILE A 16 -8.89 14.07 1.67
CA ILE A 16 -8.65 15.18 2.58
C ILE A 16 -10.01 15.83 2.90
N THR A 17 -10.31 16.00 4.17
CA THR A 17 -11.57 16.60 4.64
C THR A 17 -11.41 17.99 5.22
N ARG A 18 -10.16 18.39 5.53
CA ARG A 18 -9.79 19.67 6.13
C ARG A 18 -8.49 20.13 5.52
N GLU A 19 -8.28 21.44 5.45
CA GLU A 19 -7.00 21.98 4.99
C GLU A 19 -5.85 21.46 5.87
N MET A 20 -4.76 21.06 5.24
CA MET A 20 -3.58 20.58 5.94
C MET A 20 -2.31 20.97 5.21
N THR A 21 -1.23 20.99 5.95
CA THR A 21 0.10 21.30 5.42
C THR A 21 1.00 20.09 5.67
N ILE A 22 1.57 19.56 4.59
CA ILE A 22 2.43 18.38 4.60
C ILE A 22 3.85 18.81 4.28
N ASN A 23 4.80 18.46 5.15
CA ASN A 23 6.23 18.64 4.86
C ASN A 23 6.72 17.41 4.10
N SER A 24 6.96 17.58 2.81
CA SER A 24 7.53 16.55 1.93
C SER A 24 9.01 16.85 1.65
N SER A 25 9.73 15.89 1.07
CA SER A 25 11.13 16.07 0.62
C SER A 25 11.27 17.23 -0.38
N LYS A 26 10.20 17.52 -1.12
CA LYS A 26 10.08 18.60 -2.10
C LYS A 26 9.65 19.94 -1.50
N GLY A 27 9.53 20.01 -0.17
CA GLY A 27 9.10 21.19 0.56
C GLY A 27 7.70 21.06 1.15
N THR A 28 7.18 22.19 1.60
CA THR A 28 5.89 22.29 2.27
C THR A 28 4.76 22.36 1.24
N LEU A 29 3.89 21.35 1.24
CA LEU A 29 2.75 21.22 0.33
C LEU A 29 1.45 21.50 1.10
N LYS A 30 0.51 22.22 0.48
CA LYS A 30 -0.83 22.43 1.04
C LYS A 30 -1.80 21.43 0.41
N GLY A 31 -2.56 20.74 1.25
CA GLY A 31 -3.68 19.89 0.87
C GLY A 31 -4.99 20.61 1.14
N GLU A 32 -5.87 20.63 0.15
CA GLU A 32 -7.19 21.26 0.23
C GLU A 32 -8.28 20.19 0.49
N PRO A 33 -9.40 20.55 1.14
CA PRO A 33 -10.54 19.65 1.29
C PRO A 33 -11.08 19.19 -0.06
N GLY A 34 -11.29 17.88 -0.21
CA GLY A 34 -11.79 17.26 -1.44
C GLY A 34 -10.71 16.57 -2.25
N ASP A 35 -9.43 16.93 -2.07
CA ASP A 35 -8.30 16.27 -2.72
C ASP A 35 -7.89 14.98 -2.01
N TYR A 36 -6.90 14.27 -2.56
CA TYR A 36 -6.36 13.05 -1.99
C TYR A 36 -4.96 13.27 -1.41
N LEU A 37 -4.72 12.80 -0.20
CA LEU A 37 -3.39 12.61 0.33
C LEU A 37 -2.91 11.22 -0.10
N VAL A 38 -1.94 11.19 -1.00
CA VAL A 38 -1.37 9.96 -1.56
C VAL A 38 -0.10 9.60 -0.78
N THR A 39 0.05 8.32 -0.45
CA THR A 39 1.23 7.74 0.21
C THR A 39 1.83 6.66 -0.68
N GLU A 40 3.10 6.84 -1.05
CA GLU A 40 3.85 5.86 -1.82
C GLU A 40 4.46 4.75 -0.94
N LEU A 41 4.95 3.67 -1.57
CA LEU A 41 5.57 2.53 -0.88
C LEU A 41 6.80 2.90 -0.03
N ASN A 42 7.47 4.01 -0.36
CA ASN A 42 8.61 4.53 0.39
C ASN A 42 8.20 5.40 1.60
N GLY A 43 6.89 5.62 1.80
CA GLY A 43 6.35 6.48 2.86
C GLY A 43 6.29 7.97 2.50
N GLU A 44 6.67 8.36 1.28
CA GLU A 44 6.50 9.75 0.83
C GLU A 44 5.03 10.08 0.65
N GLN A 45 4.64 11.25 1.17
CA GLN A 45 3.28 11.75 1.10
C GLN A 45 3.21 13.04 0.28
N TYR A 46 2.15 13.17 -0.51
CA TYR A 46 1.83 14.38 -1.25
C TYR A 46 0.32 14.54 -1.47
N PRO A 47 -0.19 15.79 -1.46
CA PRO A 47 -1.53 16.06 -1.92
C PRO A 47 -1.61 15.90 -3.44
N CYS A 48 -2.69 15.30 -3.92
CA CYS A 48 -3.01 15.11 -5.33
C CYS A 48 -4.45 15.53 -5.56
N SER A 49 -4.68 16.33 -6.60
CA SER A 49 -6.02 16.84 -6.87
C SER A 49 -7.02 15.70 -7.15
N ALA A 50 -8.27 15.83 -6.71
CA ALA A 50 -9.28 14.80 -6.94
C ALA A 50 -9.41 14.40 -8.41
N LYS A 51 -9.41 15.40 -9.29
CA LYS A 51 -9.50 15.19 -10.74
C LYS A 51 -8.30 14.42 -11.28
N GLU A 52 -7.09 14.74 -10.85
CA GLU A 52 -5.90 14.02 -11.29
C GLU A 52 -5.91 12.58 -10.75
N PHE A 53 -6.28 12.39 -9.50
CA PHE A 53 -6.30 11.09 -8.86
C PHE A 53 -7.31 10.14 -9.53
N GLU A 54 -8.56 10.58 -9.69
CA GLU A 54 -9.63 9.76 -10.27
C GLU A 54 -9.39 9.39 -11.74
N ASN A 55 -8.65 10.21 -12.49
CA ASN A 55 -8.29 9.91 -13.88
C ASN A 55 -7.13 8.92 -14.00
N ASN A 56 -6.22 8.86 -13.01
CA ASN A 56 -4.99 8.07 -13.09
C ASN A 56 -5.03 6.79 -12.26
N TYR A 57 -5.91 6.69 -11.27
CA TYR A 57 -5.96 5.57 -10.33
C TYR A 57 -7.31 4.86 -10.37
N VAL A 58 -7.26 3.54 -10.17
CA VAL A 58 -8.44 2.68 -10.04
C VAL A 58 -8.41 1.93 -8.73
N PRO A 59 -9.56 1.71 -8.06
CA PRO A 59 -9.61 0.98 -6.82
C PRO A 59 -9.12 -0.46 -7.03
N THR A 60 -8.05 -0.83 -6.33
CA THR A 60 -7.53 -2.19 -6.34
C THR A 60 -8.11 -2.97 -5.17
N LYS A 61 -8.56 -4.21 -5.42
CA LYS A 61 -8.93 -5.16 -4.36
C LYS A 61 -7.64 -5.75 -3.78
N SER A 62 -6.99 -5.04 -2.87
CA SER A 62 -5.81 -5.59 -2.19
C SER A 62 -6.26 -6.55 -1.08
N TRP A 63 -6.53 -7.81 -1.46
CA TRP A 63 -6.61 -8.92 -0.52
C TRP A 63 -5.18 -9.37 -0.20
N ILE A 64 -4.55 -8.74 0.78
CA ILE A 64 -3.37 -9.30 1.41
C ILE A 64 -3.87 -10.28 2.47
N ASP A 65 -3.89 -11.58 2.14
CA ASP A 65 -4.25 -12.66 3.06
C ASP A 65 -3.16 -12.86 4.12
N VAL A 66 -2.96 -11.88 4.99
CA VAL A 66 -2.05 -11.98 6.14
C VAL A 66 -2.42 -13.22 6.97
N LYS A 67 -3.73 -13.53 7.07
CA LYS A 67 -4.23 -14.76 7.72
C LYS A 67 -3.74 -16.04 7.06
N GLY A 68 -3.69 -16.11 5.74
CA GLY A 68 -3.18 -17.27 5.00
C GLY A 68 -1.68 -17.50 5.17
N VAL A 69 -0.89 -16.42 5.16
CA VAL A 69 0.56 -16.49 5.41
C VAL A 69 0.81 -17.01 6.83
N ILE A 70 0.13 -16.45 7.82
CA ILE A 70 0.22 -16.87 9.22
C ILE A 70 -0.20 -18.33 9.39
N LYS A 71 -1.35 -18.74 8.83
CA LYS A 71 -1.87 -20.11 8.92
C LYS A 71 -0.92 -21.15 8.32
N ARG A 72 -0.25 -20.84 7.20
CA ARG A 72 0.76 -21.73 6.59
C ARG A 72 1.99 -21.91 7.48
N SER A 73 2.47 -20.85 8.12
CA SER A 73 3.57 -20.94 9.09
C SER A 73 3.20 -21.79 10.31
N PHE A 74 2.04 -21.56 10.91
CA PHE A 74 1.58 -22.37 12.05
C PHE A 74 1.35 -23.85 11.69
N LYS A 75 0.88 -24.14 10.47
CA LYS A 75 0.72 -25.54 10.01
C LYS A 75 2.06 -26.27 9.90
N LYS A 76 3.11 -25.61 9.37
CA LYS A 76 4.46 -26.18 9.28
C LYS A 76 5.07 -26.45 10.66
N LEU A 77 4.90 -25.51 11.60
CA LEU A 77 5.36 -25.68 12.98
C LEU A 77 4.69 -26.88 13.65
N LYS A 78 3.36 -26.99 13.53
CA LYS A 78 2.60 -28.09 14.16
C LYS A 78 2.98 -29.48 13.62
N ILE A 79 3.29 -29.58 12.32
CA ILE A 79 3.76 -30.85 11.71
C ILE A 79 5.15 -31.20 12.24
N LYS A 80 6.08 -30.24 12.25
CA LYS A 80 7.46 -30.47 12.72
C LYS A 80 7.51 -30.87 14.19
N THR A 81 6.67 -30.26 15.05
CA THR A 81 6.56 -30.67 16.46
C THR A 81 6.03 -32.09 16.60
N LYS A 82 5.05 -32.50 15.78
CA LYS A 82 4.50 -33.86 15.82
C LYS A 82 5.52 -34.92 15.38
N GLU A 83 6.37 -34.61 14.40
CA GLU A 83 7.46 -35.50 13.97
C GLU A 83 8.55 -35.67 15.04
N ILE A 84 8.86 -34.63 15.80
CA ILE A 84 9.85 -34.70 16.90
C ILE A 84 9.32 -35.58 18.04
N VAL A 85 8.05 -35.42 18.43
CA VAL A 85 7.43 -36.22 19.51
C VAL A 85 7.23 -37.68 19.11
N ALA A 86 6.97 -37.98 17.83
CA ALA A 86 6.78 -39.35 17.36
C ALA A 86 8.09 -40.15 17.19
N LYS A 87 9.25 -39.49 17.29
CA LYS A 87 10.58 -40.10 17.14
C LYS A 87 11.34 -40.22 18.47
N SER A 88 10.69 -39.87 19.59
CA SER A 88 11.19 -40.04 20.97
C SER A 88 10.45 -41.17 21.69
#